data_AF-A0A2G5EQJ8-F1
#
_entry.id   AF-A0A2G5EQJ8-F1
#
_cell.length_a   1.000
_cell.length_b   1.000
_cell.length_c   1.000
_cell.angle_alpha   90.00
_cell.angle_beta   90.00
_cell.angle_gamma   90.00
#
_symmetry.space_group_name_H-M   'P 1'
#
loop_
_entity.id
_entity.type
_entity.pdbx_description
1 polymer ?
#
loop_
_entity_poly.entity_id
_entity_poly.type
_entity_poly.pdbx_seq_one_letter_code
_entity_poly.pdbx_strand_id
1 'polypeptide(L)'
;MIGRQCPIFGVNREVLIRIEKPTGYTGADPYKISFQVGREKYIIPWLLLINRKSSEVPMIDVHLRYSGSDLHGVTAKVLDMPHHYVEIHPDISKQFWDAQQWPKHVLVRYTWEEQSEIDVAGGFYVLFGSGLMLSFILAIYVLQSSRDKLARFVRETVAESSLPGGGVAKVE
;
A
#
# COMPACT_ATOMS: atom_id res chain seq x y z
N MET A 1 -0.33 -17.39 29.07
CA MET A 1 -0.79 -17.68 27.69
C MET A 1 -1.51 -16.46 27.14
N ILE A 2 -0.91 -15.71 26.21
CA ILE A 2 -1.55 -14.59 25.46
C ILE A 2 -2.34 -15.12 24.23
N GLY A 3 -2.32 -16.43 23.99
CA GLY A 3 -2.66 -17.06 22.71
C GLY A 3 -4.13 -17.38 22.41
N ARG A 4 -5.12 -16.62 22.93
CA ARG A 4 -6.53 -16.78 22.50
C ARG A 4 -7.11 -15.59 21.73
N GLN A 5 -6.33 -14.53 21.53
CA GLN A 5 -6.78 -13.30 20.89
C GLN A 5 -6.10 -13.09 19.54
N CYS A 6 -6.07 -14.14 18.73
CA CYS A 6 -5.55 -14.07 17.37
C CYS A 6 -6.53 -13.31 16.46
N PRO A 7 -6.03 -12.46 15.55
CA PRO A 7 -6.86 -11.84 14.53
C PRO A 7 -7.47 -12.93 13.63
N ILE A 8 -8.72 -12.72 13.23
CA ILE A 8 -9.38 -13.53 12.20
C ILE A 8 -8.89 -13.03 10.84
N PHE A 9 -8.51 -13.95 9.96
CA PHE A 9 -7.99 -13.60 8.64
C PHE A 9 -8.96 -12.72 7.85
N GLY A 10 -8.46 -11.62 7.29
CA GLY A 10 -9.23 -10.68 6.47
C GLY A 10 -10.30 -9.87 7.21
N VAL A 11 -10.38 -9.95 8.55
CA VAL A 11 -11.42 -9.25 9.34
C VAL A 11 -10.78 -8.25 10.29
N ASN A 12 -11.08 -6.97 10.07
CA ASN A 12 -10.68 -5.89 10.97
C ASN A 12 -11.33 -6.09 12.33
N ARG A 13 -10.53 -6.00 13.40
CA ARG A 13 -11.02 -6.25 14.75
C ARG A 13 -10.24 -5.51 15.80
N GLU A 14 -10.96 -5.03 16.80
CA GLU A 14 -10.39 -4.49 18.03
C GLU A 14 -10.56 -5.52 19.15
N VAL A 15 -9.48 -5.80 19.88
CA VAL A 15 -9.43 -6.80 20.93
C VAL A 15 -8.68 -6.25 22.13
N LEU A 16 -9.21 -6.52 23.33
CA LEU A 16 -8.58 -6.12 24.57
C LEU A 16 -7.66 -7.22 25.09
N ILE A 17 -6.34 -7.01 25.04
CA ILE A 17 -5.34 -7.97 25.51
C ILE A 17 -5.04 -7.77 26.98
N ARG A 18 -5.11 -8.87 27.73
CA ARG A 18 -4.74 -8.93 29.15
C ARG A 18 -3.24 -9.17 29.30
N ILE A 19 -2.57 -8.27 29.99
CA ILE A 19 -1.13 -8.30 30.25
C ILE A 19 -0.90 -8.51 31.75
N GLU A 20 -0.16 -9.56 32.09
CA GLU A 20 0.19 -9.89 33.47
C GLU A 20 1.38 -9.07 33.98
N LYS A 21 1.44 -8.92 35.31
CA LYS A 21 2.54 -8.22 35.97
C LYS A 21 3.84 -9.00 35.74
N PRO A 22 4.90 -8.38 35.19
CA PRO A 22 6.17 -9.07 35.03
C PRO A 22 6.84 -9.23 36.40
N THR A 23 7.62 -10.30 36.55
CA THR A 23 8.43 -10.56 37.74
C THR A 23 9.41 -9.42 37.96
N GLY A 24 9.37 -8.78 39.13
CA GLY A 24 10.25 -7.67 39.49
C GLY A 24 9.76 -6.27 39.09
N TYR A 25 8.53 -6.12 38.60
CA TYR A 25 7.98 -4.80 38.28
C TYR A 25 7.84 -3.91 39.53
N THR A 26 8.56 -2.78 39.54
CA THR A 26 8.55 -1.82 40.66
C THR A 26 7.59 -0.64 40.45
N GLY A 27 6.83 -0.62 39.36
CA GLY A 27 5.95 0.51 39.00
C GLY A 27 6.65 1.62 38.21
N ALA A 28 7.96 1.79 38.40
CA ALA A 28 8.76 2.77 37.67
C ALA A 28 9.42 2.21 36.40
N ASP A 29 9.31 0.91 36.13
CA ASP A 29 10.05 0.26 35.04
C ASP A 29 9.33 0.44 33.69
N PRO A 30 10.08 0.64 32.59
CA PRO A 30 9.49 0.62 31.25
C PRO A 30 9.00 -0.78 30.92
N TYR A 31 7.80 -0.88 30.35
CA TYR A 31 7.22 -2.16 29.94
C TYR A 31 7.21 -2.26 28.41
N LYS A 32 7.85 -3.29 27.87
CA LYS A 32 7.88 -3.59 26.44
C LYS A 32 7.25 -4.94 26.16
N ILE A 33 6.59 -5.09 25.02
CA ILE A 33 6.10 -6.39 24.54
C ILE A 33 6.56 -6.67 23.12
N SER A 34 6.69 -7.94 22.79
CA SER A 34 6.86 -8.43 21.43
C SER A 34 5.91 -9.61 21.24
N PHE A 35 5.50 -9.85 20.01
CA PHE A 35 4.64 -10.97 19.67
C PHE A 35 4.98 -11.52 18.29
N GLN A 36 4.57 -12.75 18.07
CA GLN A 36 4.82 -13.49 16.85
C GLN A 36 3.50 -13.84 16.18
N VAL A 37 3.44 -13.73 14.86
CA VAL A 37 2.24 -13.98 14.05
C VAL A 37 2.59 -14.96 12.92
N GLY A 38 1.63 -15.82 12.56
CA GLY A 38 1.78 -16.73 11.42
C GLY A 38 2.75 -17.89 11.69
N ARG A 39 2.58 -18.61 12.81
CA ARG A 39 3.46 -19.72 13.24
C ARG A 39 4.93 -19.29 13.26
N GLU A 40 5.21 -18.17 13.91
CA GLU A 40 6.56 -17.61 14.09
C GLU A 40 7.22 -17.03 12.83
N LYS A 41 6.53 -17.02 11.68
CA LYS A 41 7.04 -16.43 10.43
C LYS A 41 7.29 -14.91 10.56
N TYR A 42 6.44 -14.21 11.31
CA TYR A 42 6.54 -12.76 11.48
C TYR A 42 6.79 -12.41 12.95
N ILE A 43 7.98 -11.88 13.23
CA ILE A 43 8.37 -11.39 14.54
C ILE A 43 8.18 -9.88 14.57
N ILE A 44 7.36 -9.40 15.50
CA ILE A 44 7.18 -7.98 15.72
C ILE A 44 8.22 -7.51 16.73
N PRO A 45 8.98 -6.44 16.43
CA PRO A 45 10.01 -5.94 17.32
C PRO A 45 9.41 -5.43 18.63
N TRP A 46 10.26 -5.23 19.64
CA TRP A 46 9.83 -4.74 20.95
C TRP A 46 9.11 -3.40 20.87
N LEU A 47 7.84 -3.41 21.27
CA LEU A 47 6.97 -2.24 21.38
C LEU A 47 6.97 -1.73 22.83
N LEU A 48 7.25 -0.43 23.02
CA LEU A 48 7.21 0.20 24.33
C LEU A 48 5.77 0.61 24.69
N LEU A 49 5.18 -0.06 25.68
CA LEU A 49 3.82 0.20 26.14
C LEU A 49 3.79 1.18 27.32
N ILE A 50 4.52 0.88 28.39
CA ILE A 50 4.56 1.73 29.59
C ILE A 50 5.84 2.54 29.55
N ASN A 51 5.69 3.86 29.49
CA ASN A 51 6.78 4.82 29.45
C ASN A 51 6.57 5.88 30.54
N ARG A 52 7.64 6.34 31.18
CA ARG A 52 7.61 7.41 32.20
C ARG A 52 7.19 8.78 31.65
N LYS A 53 7.25 8.96 30.33
CA LYS A 53 7.01 10.26 29.67
C LYS A 53 5.60 10.42 29.10
N SER A 54 4.84 9.34 28.91
CA SER A 54 3.48 9.42 28.36
C SER A 54 2.46 9.28 29.49
N SER A 55 1.45 10.15 29.48
CA SER A 55 0.27 10.06 30.34
C SER A 55 -0.93 9.41 29.64
N GLU A 56 -0.86 9.28 28.33
CA GLU A 56 -1.94 8.70 27.51
C GLU A 56 -1.88 7.18 27.54
N VAL A 57 -3.05 6.55 27.61
CA VAL A 57 -3.13 5.08 27.64
C VAL A 57 -2.73 4.54 26.26
N PRO A 58 -1.79 3.59 26.17
CA PRO A 58 -1.32 3.08 24.89
C PRO A 58 -2.34 2.14 24.25
N MET A 59 -2.45 2.22 22.93
CA MET A 59 -3.12 1.27 22.06
C MET A 59 -2.11 0.71 21.06
N ILE A 60 -2.23 -0.57 20.71
CA ILE A 60 -1.39 -1.19 19.69
C ILE A 60 -2.16 -1.24 18.39
N ASP A 61 -1.60 -0.64 17.34
CA ASP A 61 -2.15 -0.68 16.00
C ASP A 61 -1.33 -1.65 15.16
N VAL A 62 -1.98 -2.73 14.71
CA VAL A 62 -1.37 -3.83 13.98
C VAL A 62 -1.94 -3.86 12.57
N HIS A 63 -1.08 -3.62 11.59
CA HIS A 63 -1.37 -3.72 10.17
C HIS A 63 -0.89 -5.07 9.65
N LEU A 64 -1.84 -5.87 9.13
CA LEU A 64 -1.60 -7.16 8.51
C LEU A 64 -1.80 -7.02 7.00
N ARG A 65 -0.75 -7.30 6.24
CA ARG A 65 -0.75 -7.23 4.78
C ARG A 65 -0.86 -8.64 4.22
N TYR A 66 -1.85 -8.87 3.38
CA TYR A 66 -2.14 -10.19 2.82
C TYR A 66 -2.43 -10.12 1.31
N SER A 67 -2.27 -11.24 0.61
CA SER A 67 -2.65 -11.43 -0.78
C SER A 67 -3.27 -12.81 -0.89
N GLY A 68 -4.50 -12.90 -1.38
CA GLY A 68 -5.24 -14.17 -1.40
C GLY A 68 -5.36 -14.79 -0.01
N SER A 69 -4.81 -15.99 0.19
CA SER A 69 -4.79 -16.69 1.49
C SER A 69 -3.54 -16.41 2.34
N ASP A 70 -2.57 -15.69 1.79
CA ASP A 70 -1.22 -15.65 2.33
C ASP A 70 -0.95 -14.31 3.02
N LEU A 71 -0.40 -14.39 4.22
CA LEU A 71 0.10 -13.22 4.94
C LEU A 71 1.48 -12.87 4.39
N HIS A 72 1.65 -11.61 3.95
CA HIS A 72 2.91 -11.07 3.40
C HIS A 72 3.75 -10.37 4.44
N GLY A 73 3.11 -9.63 5.35
CA GLY A 73 3.83 -8.84 6.33
C GLY A 73 2.96 -8.36 7.46
N VAL A 74 3.60 -8.06 8.58
CA VAL A 74 2.95 -7.47 9.75
C VAL A 74 3.76 -6.27 10.21
N THR A 75 3.07 -5.19 10.50
CA THR A 75 3.66 -3.98 11.08
C THR A 75 2.83 -3.60 12.29
N ALA A 76 3.49 -3.32 13.41
CA ALA A 76 2.81 -2.88 14.61
C ALA A 76 3.47 -1.62 15.16
N LYS A 77 2.64 -0.74 15.70
CA LYS A 77 3.06 0.51 16.33
C LYS A 77 2.22 0.75 17.58
N VAL A 78 2.81 1.44 18.54
CA VAL A 78 2.08 1.92 19.72
C VAL A 78 1.61 3.33 19.40
N LEU A 79 0.32 3.57 19.59
CA LEU A 79 -0.33 4.87 19.45
C LEU A 79 -0.95 5.25 20.78
N ASP A 80 -1.16 6.53 21.00
CA ASP A 80 -2.02 7.00 22.09
C ASP A 80 -3.48 6.64 21.77
N MET A 81 -4.22 6.19 22.79
CA MET A 81 -5.60 5.78 22.60
C MET A 81 -6.47 6.99 22.19
N PRO A 82 -7.31 6.86 21.14
CA PRO A 82 -8.16 7.96 20.71
C PRO A 82 -9.10 8.42 21.83
N HIS A 83 -9.28 9.75 21.95
CA HIS A 83 -10.04 10.38 23.04
C HIS A 83 -11.45 9.80 23.21
N HIS A 84 -12.13 9.45 22.11
CA HIS A 84 -13.46 8.87 22.17
C HIS A 84 -13.56 7.62 23.05
N TYR A 85 -12.56 6.73 23.06
CA TYR A 85 -12.56 5.55 23.92
C TYR A 85 -12.36 5.89 25.39
N VAL A 86 -11.55 6.92 25.67
CA VAL A 86 -11.27 7.38 27.02
C VAL A 86 -12.49 8.09 27.62
N GLU A 87 -13.24 8.83 26.80
CA GLU A 87 -14.49 9.49 27.21
C GLU A 87 -15.57 8.49 27.60
N ILE A 88 -15.71 7.38 26.87
CA ILE A 88 -16.66 6.32 27.18
C ILE A 88 -16.25 5.57 28.47
N HIS A 89 -14.95 5.46 28.73
CA HIS A 89 -14.39 4.73 29.86
C HIS A 89 -13.40 5.58 30.67
N PRO A 90 -13.89 6.55 31.48
CA PRO A 90 -13.02 7.52 32.16
C PRO A 90 -12.06 6.88 33.19
N ASP A 91 -12.38 5.69 33.69
CA ASP A 91 -11.56 4.99 34.66
C ASP A 91 -10.39 4.23 34.04
N ILE A 92 -10.36 4.06 32.70
CA ILE A 92 -9.34 3.25 32.03
C ILE A 92 -7.93 3.80 32.26
N SER A 93 -7.78 5.13 32.23
CA SER A 93 -6.50 5.79 32.47
C SER A 93 -6.02 5.59 33.91
N LYS A 94 -6.89 5.79 34.88
CA LYS A 94 -6.58 5.59 36.30
C LYS A 94 -6.17 4.15 36.58
N GLN A 95 -6.96 3.18 36.10
CA GLN A 95 -6.69 1.76 36.28
C GLN A 95 -5.42 1.32 35.55
N PHE A 96 -5.16 1.84 34.35
CA PHE A 96 -3.98 1.47 33.58
C PHE A 96 -2.69 1.99 34.23
N TRP A 97 -2.70 3.20 34.79
CA TRP A 97 -1.50 3.80 35.40
C TRP A 97 -1.27 3.43 36.86
N ASP A 98 -2.26 2.85 37.55
CA ASP A 98 -2.08 2.38 38.93
C ASP A 98 -1.11 1.18 39.00
N ALA A 99 0.06 1.34 39.61
CA ALA A 99 1.08 0.29 39.69
C ALA A 99 0.62 -0.99 40.41
N GLN A 100 -0.38 -0.91 41.30
CA GLN A 100 -0.91 -2.06 42.04
C GLN A 100 -1.96 -2.84 41.24
N GLN A 101 -2.70 -2.16 40.37
CA GLN A 101 -3.79 -2.76 39.62
C GLN A 101 -3.27 -3.62 38.45
N TRP A 102 -3.28 -4.94 38.62
CA TRP A 102 -2.98 -5.91 37.57
C TRP A 102 -4.09 -6.96 37.51
N PRO A 103 -4.40 -7.50 36.32
CA PRO A 103 -3.74 -7.34 35.03
C PRO A 103 -4.01 -5.98 34.35
N LYS A 104 -3.12 -5.56 33.45
CA LYS A 104 -3.38 -4.42 32.56
C LYS A 104 -4.12 -4.88 31.32
N HIS A 105 -5.06 -4.07 30.85
CA HIS A 105 -5.79 -4.32 29.63
C HIS A 105 -5.33 -3.33 28.56
N VAL A 106 -4.81 -3.83 27.44
CA VAL A 106 -4.31 -3.03 26.33
C VAL A 106 -5.16 -3.29 25.10
N LEU A 107 -5.67 -2.22 24.52
CA LEU A 107 -6.44 -2.31 23.29
C LEU A 107 -5.50 -2.58 22.12
N VAL A 108 -5.83 -3.59 21.31
CA VAL A 108 -5.10 -3.95 20.10
C VAL A 108 -6.07 -3.91 18.94
N ARG A 109 -5.73 -3.10 17.94
CA ARG A 109 -6.49 -2.97 16.70
C ARG A 109 -5.77 -3.70 15.58
N TYR A 110 -6.47 -4.64 14.97
CA TYR A 110 -6.00 -5.38 13.80
C TYR A 110 -6.68 -4.81 12.56
N THR A 111 -5.86 -4.33 11.64
CA THR A 111 -6.29 -3.83 10.33
C THR A 111 -5.68 -4.72 9.25
N TRP A 112 -6.53 -5.31 8.42
CA TRP A 112 -6.15 -6.10 7.27
C TRP A 112 -6.14 -5.23 6.01
N GLU A 113 -5.05 -5.31 5.28
CA GLU A 113 -4.86 -4.62 4.01
C GLU A 113 -4.50 -5.65 2.95
N GLU A 114 -5.36 -5.76 1.95
CA GLU A 114 -5.08 -6.60 0.78
C GLU A 114 -4.06 -5.86 -0.10
N GLN A 115 -2.90 -6.47 -0.31
CA GLN A 115 -1.89 -5.98 -1.24
C GLN A 115 -1.80 -6.94 -2.40
N SER A 116 -2.15 -6.46 -3.60
CA SER A 116 -1.89 -7.18 -4.84
C SER A 116 -0.38 -7.30 -5.04
N GLU A 117 0.12 -8.53 -5.20
CA GLU A 117 1.53 -8.77 -5.56
C GLU A 117 1.87 -8.23 -6.96
N ILE A 118 0.85 -8.00 -7.78
CA ILE A 118 1.01 -7.59 -9.18
C ILE A 118 0.88 -6.07 -9.27
N ASP A 119 1.98 -5.41 -9.64
CA ASP A 119 1.98 -4.02 -10.08
C ASP A 119 1.42 -3.92 -11.51
N VAL A 120 0.09 -3.93 -11.58
CA VAL A 120 -0.65 -3.83 -12.83
C VAL A 120 -0.32 -2.52 -13.57
N ALA A 121 -0.15 -1.42 -12.82
CA ALA A 121 0.15 -0.12 -13.39
C ALA A 121 1.55 -0.09 -14.02
N GLY A 122 2.58 -0.56 -13.28
CA GLY A 122 3.94 -0.72 -13.79
C GLY A 122 3.99 -1.61 -15.02
N GLY A 123 3.26 -2.74 -15.01
CA GLY A 123 3.11 -3.63 -16.16
C GLY A 123 2.56 -2.90 -17.39
N PHE A 124 1.49 -2.11 -17.22
CA PHE A 124 0.93 -1.31 -18.32
C PHE A 124 1.90 -0.23 -18.81
N TYR A 125 2.62 0.47 -17.92
CA TYR A 125 3.60 1.47 -18.33
C TYR A 125 4.71 0.87 -19.20
N VAL A 126 5.21 -0.31 -18.83
CA VAL A 126 6.23 -1.01 -19.62
C VAL A 126 5.67 -1.47 -20.98
N LEU A 127 4.49 -2.07 -20.99
CA LEU A 127 3.85 -2.58 -22.20
C LEU A 127 3.52 -1.44 -23.19
N PHE A 128 2.84 -0.40 -22.73
CA PHE A 128 2.49 0.74 -23.58
C PHE A 128 3.70 1.58 -23.97
N GLY A 129 4.64 1.77 -23.04
CA GLY A 129 5.88 2.51 -23.30
C GLY A 129 6.74 1.84 -24.38
N SER A 130 6.95 0.53 -24.28
CA SER A 130 7.67 -0.23 -25.30
C SER A 130 6.92 -0.29 -26.64
N GLY A 131 5.60 -0.48 -26.61
CA GLY A 131 4.75 -0.46 -27.80
C GLY A 131 4.80 0.87 -28.55
N LEU A 132 4.73 2.00 -27.84
CA LEU A 132 4.85 3.34 -28.42
C LEU A 132 6.24 3.57 -29.03
N MET A 133 7.31 3.19 -28.32
CA MET A 133 8.67 3.30 -28.84
C MET A 133 8.87 2.50 -30.12
N LEU A 134 8.47 1.23 -30.13
CA LEU A 134 8.58 0.38 -31.32
C LEU A 134 7.75 0.92 -32.49
N SER A 135 6.54 1.40 -32.21
CA SER A 135 5.68 2.01 -33.23
C SER A 135 6.31 3.26 -33.84
N PHE A 136 6.96 4.09 -33.02
CA PHE A 136 7.65 5.29 -33.48
C PHE A 136 8.87 4.94 -34.35
N ILE A 137 9.66 3.94 -33.95
CA ILE A 137 10.80 3.44 -34.72
C ILE A 137 10.32 2.87 -36.08
N LEU A 138 9.26 2.06 -36.08
CA LEU A 138 8.65 1.50 -37.29
C LEU A 138 8.12 2.61 -38.20
N ALA A 139 7.45 3.61 -37.66
CA ALA A 139 6.94 4.75 -38.43
C ALA A 139 8.08 5.52 -39.12
N ILE A 140 9.19 5.77 -38.41
CA ILE A 140 10.39 6.39 -39.01
C ILE A 140 10.97 5.50 -40.10
N TYR A 141 11.08 4.19 -39.85
CA TYR A 141 11.63 3.25 -40.82
C TYR A 141 10.79 3.16 -42.11
N VAL A 142 9.46 3.08 -41.97
CA VAL A 142 8.52 3.11 -43.10
C VAL A 142 8.61 4.45 -43.83
N LEU A 143 8.70 5.57 -43.12
CA LEU A 143 8.84 6.90 -43.73
C LEU A 143 10.15 7.02 -44.51
N GLN A 144 11.26 6.51 -43.98
CA GLN A 144 12.55 6.45 -44.67
C GLN A 144 12.49 5.56 -45.92
N SER A 145 11.91 4.37 -45.80
CA SER A 145 11.75 3.42 -46.92
C SER A 145 10.84 3.95 -48.03
N SER A 146 9.80 4.69 -47.66
CA SER A 146 8.82 5.23 -48.60
C SER A 146 9.19 6.58 -49.20
N ARG A 147 10.32 7.20 -48.82
CA ARG A 147 10.73 8.53 -49.34
C ARG A 147 10.71 8.61 -50.87
N ASP A 148 11.29 7.61 -51.54
CA ASP A 148 11.35 7.61 -53.01
C ASP A 148 9.98 7.41 -53.65
N LYS A 149 9.10 6.63 -53.01
CA LYS A 149 7.72 6.40 -53.46
C LYS A 149 6.87 7.66 -53.27
N LEU A 150 6.99 8.31 -52.12
CA LEU A 150 6.33 9.58 -51.82
C LEU A 150 6.82 10.71 -52.73
N ALA A 151 8.13 10.78 -53.00
CA ALA A 151 8.69 11.76 -53.91
C ALA A 151 8.17 11.59 -55.35
N ARG A 152 8.06 10.35 -55.83
CA ARG A 152 7.43 10.05 -57.14
C ARG A 152 5.96 10.43 -57.15
N PHE A 153 5.20 10.03 -56.13
CA PHE A 153 3.78 10.36 -56.02
C PHE A 153 3.51 11.88 -56.00
N VAL A 154 4.30 12.65 -55.23
CA VAL A 154 4.20 14.12 -55.21
C VAL A 154 4.54 14.70 -56.58
N ARG A 155 5.60 14.20 -57.24
CA ARG A 155 5.98 14.67 -58.57
C ARG A 155 4.90 14.39 -59.61
N GLU A 156 4.27 13.21 -59.58
CA GLU A 156 3.17 12.84 -60.46
C GLU A 156 1.91 13.68 -60.19
N THR A 157 1.55 13.88 -58.92
CA THR A 157 0.39 14.71 -58.53
C THR A 157 0.59 16.19 -58.91
N VAL A 158 1.81 16.72 -58.76
CA VAL A 158 2.15 18.09 -59.20
C VAL A 158 2.18 18.18 -60.72
N ALA A 159 2.67 17.16 -61.42
CA ALA A 159 2.64 17.11 -62.88
C ALA A 159 1.21 17.04 -63.44
N GLU A 160 0.31 16.28 -62.81
CA GLU A 160 -1.11 16.23 -63.19
C GLU A 160 -1.86 17.54 -62.88
N SER A 161 -1.61 18.18 -61.74
CA SER A 161 -2.24 19.46 -61.38
C SER A 161 -1.68 20.68 -62.13
N SER A 162 -0.53 20.54 -62.78
CA SER A 162 0.08 21.56 -63.65
C SER A 162 -0.25 21.40 -65.14
N LEU A 163 -1.07 20.41 -65.52
CA LEU A 163 -1.71 20.39 -66.83
C LEU A 163 -2.82 21.45 -66.85
N PRO A 164 -2.71 22.52 -67.67
CA PRO A 164 -3.78 23.48 -67.79
C PRO A 164 -4.95 22.82 -68.53
N GLY A 165 -6.11 22.81 -67.89
CA GLY A 165 -7.37 22.70 -68.63
C GLY A 165 -7.45 23.86 -69.62
N GLY A 166 -7.30 23.59 -70.91
CA GLY A 166 -7.32 24.66 -71.92
C GLY A 166 -6.84 24.21 -73.29
N GLY A 167 -7.69 23.50 -74.03
CA GLY A 167 -7.46 23.15 -75.42
C GLY A 167 -8.78 22.84 -76.12
N VAL A 168 -9.53 23.91 -76.40
CA VAL A 168 -10.83 23.94 -77.08
C VAL A 168 -10.83 23.03 -78.32
N ALA A 169 -11.80 22.11 -78.38
CA ALA A 169 -12.17 21.39 -79.59
C ALA A 169 -12.50 22.38 -80.70
N LYS A 170 -11.75 22.35 -81.81
CA LYS A 170 -12.09 23.10 -83.02
C LYS A 170 -12.64 22.13 -84.07
N VAL A 171 -13.86 22.46 -84.47
CA VAL A 171 -14.68 21.86 -85.53
C VAL A 171 -14.02 22.05 -86.89
N GLU A 172 -13.94 20.99 -87.68
CA GLU A 172 -14.23 20.94 -89.13
C GLU A 172 -14.62 19.51 -89.53
#